data_AF-A0A0J7L0R1-F1
#
_entry.id   AF-A0A0J7L0R1-F1
#
_cell.length_a   1.000
_cell.length_b   1.000
_cell.length_c   1.000
_cell.angle_alpha   90.00
_cell.angle_beta   90.00
_cell.angle_gamma   90.00
#
_symmetry.space_group_name_H-M   'P 1'
#
loop_
_entity.id
_entity.type
_entity.pdbx_description
1 polymer ?
#
loop_
_entity_poly.entity_id
_entity_poly.type
_entity_poly.pdbx_seq_one_letter_code
_entity_poly.pdbx_strand_id
1 'polypeptide(L)'
;MHVDAAEEFSSLRLKGQMLYIPESDLVIFLCYPSVMNLDDLTRRGLYLSDVPLHDATRDLVLMSEQFEADYKLTRNLELLTDKLQQTYRELDGEKQKTDRLLYSVLPISVANELRHSRPVPAKKYDCVTLLFSGIVGFGAYCAAHTDSNGAMKIVNMLNELYTAFDVLTDPKKNPNVYKKITIGIHSGEVVTGVIGHRMPRYCLFGNTVNLTSRTETTGQLGKINVSEDAYR
;
A
#
# COMPACT_ATOMS: atom_id res chain seq x y z
N MET A 1 46.13 10.75 -5.44
CA MET A 1 46.32 9.75 -4.37
C MET A 1 46.48 8.40 -5.03
N HIS A 2 47.71 7.99 -5.32
CA HIS A 2 47.97 6.60 -5.72
C HIS A 2 47.90 5.75 -4.45
N VAL A 3 47.15 4.66 -4.52
CA VAL A 3 47.26 3.58 -3.56
C VAL A 3 48.28 2.63 -4.17
N ASP A 4 49.41 2.42 -3.48
CA ASP A 4 50.47 1.55 -3.95
C ASP A 4 49.95 0.10 -4.00
N ALA A 5 49.65 -0.36 -5.22
CA ALA A 5 49.36 -1.76 -5.49
C ALA A 5 50.68 -2.53 -5.46
N ALA A 6 50.82 -3.44 -4.50
CA ALA A 6 52.07 -4.12 -4.16
C ALA A 6 52.79 -4.74 -5.38
N GLU A 7 54.12 -4.63 -5.38
CA GLU A 7 55.01 -5.08 -6.47
C GLU A 7 54.95 -6.60 -6.78
N GLU A 8 54.33 -7.40 -5.92
CA GLU A 8 54.20 -8.86 -6.09
C GLU A 8 53.47 -9.29 -7.38
N PHE A 9 52.52 -8.48 -7.87
CA PHE A 9 51.68 -8.81 -9.02
C PHE A 9 52.40 -8.73 -10.38
N SER A 10 53.62 -8.19 -10.44
CA SER A 10 54.43 -8.11 -11.67
C SER A 10 55.03 -9.45 -12.10
N SER A 11 55.19 -10.40 -11.16
CA SER A 11 55.90 -11.66 -11.42
C SER A 11 54.98 -12.78 -11.95
N LEU A 12 55.33 -13.37 -13.09
CA LEU A 12 54.66 -14.59 -13.57
C LEU A 12 55.22 -15.83 -12.87
N ARG A 13 54.43 -16.46 -12.00
CA ARG A 13 54.82 -17.68 -11.30
C ARG A 13 54.43 -18.92 -12.10
N LEU A 14 55.42 -19.56 -12.70
CA LEU A 14 55.27 -20.87 -13.35
C LEU A 14 55.42 -21.99 -12.32
N LYS A 15 54.49 -22.96 -12.32
CA LYS A 15 54.57 -24.20 -11.54
C LYS A 15 54.67 -25.37 -12.50
N GLY A 16 55.49 -26.38 -12.19
CA GLY A 16 55.79 -27.42 -13.16
C GLY A 16 56.78 -28.46 -12.64
N GLN A 17 57.17 -29.36 -13.54
CA GLN A 17 58.12 -30.43 -13.31
C GLN A 17 59.33 -30.29 -14.26
N MET A 18 60.52 -30.52 -13.73
CA MET A 18 61.74 -30.66 -14.53
C MET A 18 61.95 -32.14 -14.91
N LEU A 19 62.24 -32.39 -16.18
CA LEU A 19 62.48 -33.71 -16.77
C LEU A 19 63.83 -33.68 -17.49
N TYR A 20 64.75 -34.57 -17.11
CA TYR A 20 66.04 -34.74 -17.78
C TYR A 20 65.90 -35.72 -18.95
N ILE A 21 66.45 -35.36 -20.12
CA ILE A 21 66.45 -36.16 -21.35
C ILE A 21 67.88 -36.65 -21.61
N PRO A 22 68.18 -37.93 -21.34
CA PRO A 22 69.54 -38.47 -21.44
C PRO A 22 70.10 -38.47 -22.87
N GLU A 23 69.25 -38.59 -23.91
CA GLU A 23 69.70 -38.65 -25.30
C GLU A 23 70.21 -37.30 -25.83
N SER A 24 69.91 -36.19 -25.14
CA SER A 24 70.27 -34.83 -25.55
C SER A 24 71.06 -34.05 -24.50
N ASP A 25 71.26 -34.60 -23.30
CA ASP A 25 71.85 -33.94 -22.12
C ASP A 25 71.18 -32.59 -21.78
N LEU A 26 69.84 -32.57 -21.81
CA LEU A 26 69.02 -31.38 -21.56
C LEU A 26 67.96 -31.62 -20.50
N VAL A 27 67.59 -30.57 -19.77
CA VAL A 27 66.45 -30.55 -18.84
C VAL A 27 65.31 -29.73 -19.44
N ILE A 28 64.16 -30.36 -19.67
CA ILE A 28 62.92 -29.69 -20.06
C ILE A 28 62.12 -29.34 -18.79
N PHE A 29 61.60 -28.12 -18.71
CA PHE A 29 60.67 -27.70 -17.67
C PHE A 29 59.25 -27.59 -18.25
N LEU A 30 58.40 -28.57 -17.93
CA LEU A 30 56.97 -28.54 -18.28
C LEU A 30 56.22 -27.81 -17.18
N CYS A 31 55.54 -26.71 -17.50
CA CYS A 31 54.93 -25.83 -16.51
C CYS A 31 53.63 -25.18 -16.99
N TYR A 32 52.84 -24.71 -16.01
CA TYR A 32 51.62 -23.93 -16.18
C TYR A 32 51.71 -22.63 -15.35
N PRO A 33 51.02 -21.54 -15.77
CA PRO A 33 50.96 -20.29 -15.01
C PRO A 33 50.06 -20.45 -13.78
N SER A 34 50.55 -20.06 -12.60
CA SER A 34 49.77 -20.14 -11.35
C SER A 34 48.81 -18.94 -11.22
N VAL A 35 47.68 -18.99 -11.94
CA VAL A 35 46.62 -17.97 -11.98
C VAL A 35 45.32 -18.43 -11.32
N MET A 36 44.51 -17.50 -10.80
CA MET A 36 43.28 -17.80 -10.04
C MET A 36 41.96 -17.34 -10.69
N ASN A 37 41.99 -16.29 -11.53
CA ASN A 37 40.82 -15.73 -12.23
C ASN A 37 41.25 -14.98 -13.51
N LEU A 38 40.31 -14.50 -14.34
CA LEU A 38 40.68 -13.78 -15.58
C LEU A 38 41.35 -12.43 -15.32
N ASP A 39 41.06 -11.79 -14.19
CA ASP A 39 41.67 -10.54 -13.76
C ASP A 39 43.19 -10.71 -13.52
N ASP A 40 43.60 -11.75 -12.79
CA ASP A 40 45.00 -12.10 -12.54
C ASP A 40 45.73 -12.51 -13.84
N LEU A 41 45.02 -13.20 -14.73
CA LEU A 41 45.51 -13.61 -16.05
C LEU A 41 45.80 -12.38 -16.93
N THR A 42 44.86 -11.42 -16.98
CA THR A 42 44.97 -10.16 -17.74
C THR A 42 46.04 -9.24 -17.16
N ARG A 43 46.13 -9.12 -15.81
CA ARG A 43 47.16 -8.30 -15.13
C ARG A 43 48.59 -8.77 -15.41
N ARG A 44 48.78 -10.07 -15.65
CA ARG A 44 50.08 -10.67 -16.04
C ARG A 44 50.34 -10.66 -17.54
N GLY A 45 49.45 -10.05 -18.34
CA GLY A 45 49.60 -9.93 -19.80
C GLY A 45 49.42 -11.25 -20.56
N LEU A 46 48.84 -12.26 -19.93
CA LEU A 46 48.46 -13.52 -20.58
C LEU A 46 47.04 -13.41 -21.14
N TYR A 47 46.71 -14.29 -22.08
CA TYR A 47 45.36 -14.48 -22.59
C TYR A 47 44.83 -15.88 -22.27
N LEU A 48 43.51 -16.03 -22.20
CA LEU A 48 42.88 -17.34 -22.02
C LEU A 48 43.17 -18.29 -23.20
N SER A 49 43.64 -17.79 -24.35
CA SER A 49 44.17 -18.61 -25.45
C SER A 49 45.46 -19.34 -25.11
N ASP A 50 46.24 -18.82 -24.16
CA ASP A 50 47.61 -19.28 -23.87
C ASP A 50 47.62 -20.44 -22.88
N VAL A 51 46.49 -20.68 -22.20
CA VAL A 51 46.27 -21.83 -21.29
C VAL A 51 45.61 -22.97 -22.06
N PRO A 52 46.26 -24.14 -22.23
CA PRO A 52 45.74 -25.26 -23.01
C PRO A 52 44.38 -25.78 -22.51
N LEU A 53 43.57 -26.34 -23.41
CA LEU A 53 42.26 -26.93 -23.08
C LEU A 53 42.31 -28.15 -22.14
N HIS A 54 43.48 -28.79 -22.04
CA HIS A 54 43.71 -29.95 -21.15
C HIS A 54 44.35 -29.57 -19.81
N ASP A 55 44.61 -28.27 -19.59
CA ASP A 55 45.20 -27.76 -18.36
C ASP A 55 44.08 -27.44 -17.36
N ALA A 56 44.10 -28.10 -16.19
CA ALA A 56 43.12 -27.88 -15.12
C ALA A 56 43.08 -26.43 -14.60
N THR A 57 44.15 -25.64 -14.84
CA THR A 57 44.17 -24.21 -14.53
C THR A 57 43.13 -23.43 -15.33
N ARG A 58 42.79 -23.89 -16.55
CA ARG A 58 41.75 -23.30 -17.39
C ARG A 58 40.36 -23.45 -16.76
N ASP A 59 40.04 -24.66 -16.30
CA ASP A 59 38.76 -24.96 -15.66
C ASP A 59 38.60 -24.18 -14.35
N LEU A 60 39.68 -24.03 -13.57
CA LEU A 60 39.70 -23.23 -12.34
C LEU A 60 39.32 -21.76 -12.60
N VAL A 61 39.93 -21.14 -13.62
CA VAL A 61 39.67 -19.74 -14.01
C VAL A 61 38.25 -19.56 -14.56
N LEU A 62 37.72 -20.53 -15.30
CA LEU A 62 36.32 -20.47 -15.77
C LEU A 62 35.32 -20.66 -14.61
N MET A 63 35.61 -21.56 -13.67
CA MET A 63 34.80 -21.73 -12.47
C MET A 63 34.79 -20.48 -11.59
N SER A 64 35.91 -19.75 -11.44
CA SER A 64 35.93 -18.53 -10.61
C SER A 64 34.97 -17.45 -11.13
N GLU A 65 34.94 -17.23 -12.45
CA GLU A 65 33.99 -16.29 -13.06
C GLU A 65 32.53 -16.76 -12.89
N GLN A 66 32.28 -18.05 -13.06
CA GLN A 66 30.94 -18.62 -12.89
C GLN A 66 30.46 -18.45 -11.44
N PHE A 67 31.29 -18.77 -10.45
CA PHE A 67 30.97 -18.54 -9.04
C PHE A 67 30.72 -17.05 -8.74
N GLU A 68 31.50 -16.13 -9.32
CA GLU A 68 31.29 -14.70 -9.11
C GLU A 68 29.98 -14.21 -9.77
N ALA A 69 29.65 -14.71 -10.96
CA ALA A 69 28.38 -14.43 -11.65
C ALA A 69 27.17 -14.97 -10.87
N ASP A 70 27.23 -16.23 -10.43
CA ASP A 70 26.18 -16.88 -9.64
C ASP A 70 25.99 -16.19 -8.28
N TYR A 71 27.07 -15.75 -7.63
CA TYR A 71 27.01 -14.95 -6.39
C TYR A 71 26.36 -13.58 -6.61
N LYS A 72 26.75 -12.86 -7.68
CA LYS A 72 26.11 -11.58 -8.07
C LYS A 72 24.62 -11.77 -8.36
N LEU A 73 24.25 -12.84 -9.07
CA LEU A 73 22.86 -13.15 -9.40
C LEU A 73 22.05 -13.48 -8.14
N THR A 74 22.58 -14.34 -7.26
CA THR A 74 21.94 -14.72 -5.99
C THR A 74 21.69 -13.51 -5.11
N ARG A 75 22.69 -12.65 -4.92
CA ARG A 75 22.57 -11.41 -4.15
C ARG A 75 21.53 -10.44 -4.74
N ASN A 76 21.45 -10.35 -6.06
CA ASN A 76 20.41 -9.55 -6.72
C ASN A 76 19.00 -10.14 -6.51
N LEU A 77 18.85 -11.47 -6.52
CA LEU A 77 17.57 -12.14 -6.23
C LEU A 77 17.13 -11.93 -4.78
N GLU A 78 18.04 -11.97 -3.81
CA GLU A 78 17.77 -11.63 -2.40
C GLU A 78 17.26 -10.18 -2.28
N LEU A 79 18.01 -9.21 -2.81
CA LEU A 79 17.64 -7.78 -2.77
C LEU A 79 16.30 -7.49 -3.45
N LEU A 80 16.01 -8.17 -4.57
CA LEU A 80 14.72 -8.05 -5.26
C LEU A 80 13.58 -8.68 -4.46
N THR A 81 13.83 -9.81 -3.78
CA THR A 81 12.86 -10.49 -2.93
C THR A 81 12.49 -9.65 -1.72
N ASP A 82 13.48 -9.08 -1.02
CA ASP A 82 13.27 -8.18 0.12
C ASP A 82 12.48 -6.94 -0.30
N LYS A 83 12.84 -6.33 -1.43
CA LYS A 83 12.13 -5.16 -1.97
C LYS A 83 10.68 -5.51 -2.34
N LEU A 84 10.44 -6.67 -2.94
CA LEU A 84 9.10 -7.15 -3.28
C LEU A 84 8.27 -7.39 -2.00
N GLN A 85 8.84 -7.99 -0.96
CA GLN A 85 8.19 -8.15 0.34
C GLN A 85 7.83 -6.80 0.98
N GLN A 86 8.73 -5.81 0.92
CA GLN A 86 8.45 -4.47 1.42
C GLN A 86 7.29 -3.82 0.66
N THR A 87 7.35 -3.78 -0.67
CA THR A 87 6.26 -3.21 -1.50
C THR A 87 4.93 -3.92 -1.28
N TYR A 88 4.94 -5.25 -1.04
CA TYR A 88 3.73 -5.99 -0.72
C TYR A 88 3.12 -5.57 0.63
N ARG A 89 3.94 -5.33 1.67
CA ARG A 89 3.48 -4.81 2.97
C ARG A 89 2.91 -3.40 2.87
N GLU A 90 3.56 -2.53 2.08
CA GLU A 90 3.09 -1.16 1.83
C GLU A 90 1.73 -1.18 1.10
N LEU A 91 1.62 -1.99 0.05
CA LEU A 91 0.38 -2.18 -0.73
C LEU A 91 -0.76 -2.75 0.12
N ASP A 92 -0.50 -3.75 0.97
CA ASP A 92 -1.54 -4.28 1.86
C ASP A 92 -1.97 -3.24 2.91
N GLY A 93 -1.02 -2.46 3.46
CA GLY A 93 -1.34 -1.35 4.35
C GLY A 93 -2.20 -0.26 3.70
N GLU A 94 -1.97 0.07 2.43
CA GLU A 94 -2.79 1.02 1.66
C GLU A 94 -4.16 0.44 1.28
N LYS A 95 -4.22 -0.85 0.93
CA LYS A 95 -5.46 -1.59 0.70
C LYS A 95 -6.32 -1.63 1.96
N GLN A 96 -5.76 -1.93 3.13
CA GLN A 96 -6.47 -1.92 4.41
C GLN A 96 -7.03 -0.53 4.76
N LYS A 97 -6.27 0.56 4.50
CA LYS A 97 -6.77 1.93 4.66
C LYS A 97 -7.97 2.20 3.74
N THR A 98 -7.88 1.78 2.49
CA THR A 98 -8.94 1.95 1.47
C THR A 98 -10.20 1.16 1.83
N ASP A 99 -10.06 -0.12 2.20
CA ASP A 99 -11.17 -0.94 2.70
C ASP A 99 -11.82 -0.30 3.93
N ARG A 100 -11.02 0.16 4.92
CA ARG A 100 -11.54 0.83 6.12
C ARG A 100 -12.36 2.09 5.81
N LEU A 101 -11.95 2.87 4.81
CA LEU A 101 -12.71 4.05 4.36
C LEU A 101 -14.00 3.67 3.62
N LEU A 102 -14.01 2.55 2.89
CA LEU A 102 -15.23 2.03 2.25
C LEU A 102 -16.27 1.63 3.32
N TYR A 103 -15.85 0.85 4.33
CA TYR A 103 -16.72 0.38 5.40
C TYR A 103 -17.12 1.46 6.43
N SER A 104 -16.43 2.61 6.50
CA SER A 104 -16.79 3.70 7.42
C SER A 104 -17.87 4.64 6.88
N VAL A 105 -18.09 4.65 5.56
CA VAL A 105 -19.06 5.54 4.89
C VAL A 105 -20.29 4.78 4.38
N LEU A 106 -20.15 3.49 4.07
CA LEU A 106 -21.19 2.66 3.46
C LEU A 106 -21.66 1.55 4.41
N PRO A 107 -22.95 1.15 4.41
CA PRO A 107 -23.42 -0.01 5.14
C PRO A 107 -22.64 -1.27 4.74
N ILE A 108 -22.34 -2.16 5.69
CA ILE A 108 -21.47 -3.35 5.48
C ILE A 108 -21.93 -4.21 4.30
N SER A 109 -23.25 -4.40 4.12
CA SER A 109 -23.83 -5.13 2.99
C SER A 109 -23.50 -4.49 1.64
N VAL A 110 -23.68 -3.16 1.53
CA VAL A 110 -23.40 -2.36 0.34
C VAL A 110 -21.89 -2.31 0.06
N ALA A 111 -21.07 -2.11 1.10
CA ALA A 111 -19.61 -2.11 0.99
C ALA A 111 -19.07 -3.48 0.53
N ASN A 112 -19.63 -4.59 1.02
CA ASN A 112 -19.27 -5.94 0.57
C ASN A 112 -19.64 -6.19 -0.89
N GLU A 113 -20.81 -5.75 -1.37
CA GLU A 113 -21.19 -5.86 -2.78
C GLU A 113 -20.23 -5.03 -3.67
N LEU A 114 -19.95 -3.78 -3.29
CA LEU A 114 -19.04 -2.87 -4.02
C LEU A 114 -17.57 -3.36 -4.03
N ARG A 115 -17.07 -3.96 -2.94
CA ARG A 115 -15.71 -4.50 -2.83
C ARG A 115 -15.44 -5.66 -3.81
N HIS A 116 -16.49 -6.36 -4.22
CA HIS A 116 -16.43 -7.41 -5.25
C HIS A 116 -16.78 -6.88 -6.66
N SER A 117 -16.79 -5.56 -6.85
CA SER A 117 -17.19 -4.89 -8.10
C SER A 117 -18.59 -5.26 -8.60
N ARG A 118 -19.51 -5.63 -7.69
CA ARG A 118 -20.89 -5.99 -8.04
C ARG A 118 -21.78 -4.75 -8.03
N PRO A 119 -22.69 -4.58 -9.00
CA PRO A 119 -23.65 -3.48 -8.99
C PRO A 119 -24.66 -3.70 -7.85
N VAL A 120 -24.84 -2.67 -7.01
CA VAL A 120 -25.84 -2.67 -5.93
C VAL A 120 -27.17 -2.17 -6.50
N PRO A 121 -28.20 -3.03 -6.65
CA PRO A 121 -29.50 -2.58 -7.15
C PRO A 121 -30.18 -1.67 -6.13
N ALA A 122 -31.06 -0.78 -6.60
CA ALA A 122 -31.89 0.02 -5.71
C ALA A 122 -32.82 -0.88 -4.88
N LYS A 123 -32.92 -0.61 -3.57
CA LYS A 123 -33.72 -1.41 -2.63
C LYS A 123 -34.77 -0.50 -1.99
N LYS A 124 -36.04 -0.92 -2.01
CA LYS A 124 -37.11 -0.30 -1.23
C LYS A 124 -37.15 -0.93 0.15
N TYR A 125 -37.34 -0.11 1.18
CA TYR A 125 -37.59 -0.52 2.56
C TYR A 125 -38.88 0.15 3.03
N ASP A 126 -39.85 -0.62 3.51
CA ASP A 126 -41.18 -0.07 3.85
C ASP A 126 -41.27 0.53 5.26
N CYS A 127 -40.43 0.05 6.19
CA CYS A 127 -40.38 0.53 7.58
C CYS A 127 -38.97 1.06 7.90
N VAL A 128 -38.72 2.34 7.60
CA VAL A 128 -37.47 3.03 7.95
C VAL A 128 -37.77 4.28 8.78
N THR A 129 -37.16 4.40 9.94
CA THR A 129 -37.16 5.64 10.73
C THR A 129 -35.95 6.50 10.36
N LEU A 130 -36.21 7.75 9.99
CA LEU A 130 -35.20 8.75 9.64
C LEU A 130 -35.06 9.81 10.74
N LEU A 131 -33.92 10.50 10.74
CA LEU A 131 -33.50 11.48 11.74
C LEU A 131 -32.88 12.72 11.03
N PHE A 132 -33.41 13.95 11.23
CA PHE A 132 -32.85 15.24 10.76
C PHE A 132 -32.90 16.38 11.82
N SER A 133 -31.83 17.17 12.07
CA SER A 133 -31.84 18.48 12.81
C SER A 133 -30.96 19.58 12.22
N GLY A 134 -31.31 20.83 12.51
CA GLY A 134 -30.37 21.93 12.55
C GLY A 134 -29.61 22.01 13.87
N ILE A 135 -28.49 22.72 13.84
CA ILE A 135 -28.03 23.50 14.99
C ILE A 135 -28.87 24.78 14.98
N VAL A 136 -29.56 25.08 16.08
CA VAL A 136 -30.44 26.27 16.17
C VAL A 136 -29.61 27.54 15.95
N GLY A 137 -30.04 28.39 15.03
CA GLY A 137 -29.35 29.64 14.73
C GLY A 137 -28.02 29.51 13.97
N PHE A 138 -27.66 28.31 13.47
CA PHE A 138 -26.37 28.07 12.79
C PHE A 138 -26.10 29.04 11.63
N GLY A 139 -27.09 29.36 10.81
CA GLY A 139 -26.93 30.33 9.72
C GLY A 139 -26.57 31.74 10.22
N ALA A 140 -27.14 32.19 11.33
CA ALA A 140 -26.80 33.47 11.96
C ALA A 140 -25.41 33.41 12.63
N TYR A 141 -25.05 32.29 13.23
CA TYR A 141 -23.72 32.06 13.80
C TYR A 141 -22.63 32.09 12.72
N CYS A 142 -22.85 31.46 11.55
CA CYS A 142 -21.96 31.55 10.41
C CYS A 142 -21.87 32.98 9.85
N ALA A 143 -22.99 33.69 9.74
CA ALA A 143 -23.02 35.08 9.26
C ALA A 143 -22.35 36.09 10.21
N ALA A 144 -22.27 35.77 11.51
CA ALA A 144 -21.54 36.56 12.52
C ALA A 144 -20.04 36.27 12.56
N HIS A 145 -19.59 35.16 11.96
CA HIS A 145 -18.21 34.65 12.03
C HIS A 145 -17.60 34.42 10.63
N THR A 146 -17.74 35.44 9.78
CA THR A 146 -17.23 35.48 8.40
C THR A 146 -15.70 35.66 8.31
N ASP A 147 -15.02 35.85 9.45
CA ASP A 147 -13.57 36.01 9.52
C ASP A 147 -12.86 34.65 9.42
N SER A 148 -11.59 34.66 8.97
CA SER A 148 -10.80 33.42 8.78
C SER A 148 -10.64 32.59 10.06
N ASN A 149 -10.63 33.24 11.24
CA ASN A 149 -10.55 32.58 12.54
C ASN A 149 -11.93 32.07 13.01
N GLY A 150 -13.00 32.83 12.74
CA GLY A 150 -14.40 32.42 12.91
C GLY A 150 -14.76 31.17 12.13
N ALA A 151 -14.37 31.07 10.86
CA ALA A 151 -14.53 29.87 10.04
C ALA A 151 -13.87 28.64 10.69
N MET A 152 -12.65 28.78 11.24
CA MET A 152 -11.96 27.70 11.94
C MET A 152 -12.68 27.26 13.22
N LYS A 153 -13.28 28.20 13.98
CA LYS A 153 -14.12 27.88 15.15
C LYS A 153 -15.36 27.07 14.77
N ILE A 154 -16.03 27.44 13.68
CA ILE A 154 -17.20 26.69 13.16
C ILE A 154 -16.79 25.25 12.80
N VAL A 155 -15.67 25.08 12.09
CA VAL A 155 -15.15 23.74 11.73
C VAL A 155 -14.82 22.91 12.97
N ASN A 156 -14.15 23.49 13.97
CA ASN A 156 -13.83 22.78 15.22
C ASN A 156 -15.10 22.37 15.99
N MET A 157 -16.07 23.27 16.14
CA MET A 157 -17.36 22.98 16.78
C MET A 157 -18.10 21.83 16.07
N LEU A 158 -18.14 21.82 14.74
CA LEU A 158 -18.74 20.74 13.96
C LEU A 158 -17.98 19.42 14.14
N ASN A 159 -16.65 19.45 14.13
CA ASN A 159 -15.82 18.26 14.33
C ASN A 159 -16.04 17.64 15.72
N GLU A 160 -16.09 18.45 16.78
CA GLU A 160 -16.39 17.99 18.15
C GLU A 160 -17.79 17.35 18.22
N LEU A 161 -18.81 18.03 17.69
CA LEU A 161 -20.19 17.57 17.68
C LEU A 161 -20.36 16.25 16.90
N TYR A 162 -19.83 16.16 15.68
CA TYR A 162 -19.90 14.92 14.90
C TYR A 162 -19.03 13.80 15.48
N THR A 163 -17.89 14.10 16.11
CA THR A 163 -17.07 13.08 16.80
C THR A 163 -17.81 12.48 18.01
N ALA A 164 -18.51 13.31 18.79
CA ALA A 164 -19.35 12.83 19.89
C ALA A 164 -20.49 11.93 19.37
N PHE A 165 -21.16 12.34 18.28
CA PHE A 165 -22.19 11.53 17.64
C PHE A 165 -21.66 10.22 17.04
N ASP A 166 -20.44 10.20 16.50
CA ASP A 166 -19.80 8.99 15.98
C ASP A 166 -19.53 7.96 17.10
N VAL A 167 -19.14 8.40 18.29
CA VAL A 167 -18.93 7.53 19.46
C VAL A 167 -20.26 6.96 20.01
N LEU A 168 -21.37 7.69 19.85
CA LEU A 168 -22.71 7.23 20.19
C LEU A 168 -23.31 6.31 19.13
N THR A 169 -22.94 6.50 17.86
CA THR A 169 -23.45 5.75 16.70
C THR A 169 -22.48 4.65 16.24
N ASP A 170 -21.47 4.32 17.05
CA ASP A 170 -20.51 3.24 16.75
C ASP A 170 -21.26 1.91 16.59
N PRO A 171 -21.18 1.23 15.42
CA PRO A 171 -21.82 -0.06 15.19
C PRO A 171 -21.47 -1.14 16.21
N LYS A 172 -20.32 -1.00 16.92
CA LYS A 172 -19.93 -1.90 18.02
C LYS A 172 -20.75 -1.70 19.29
N LYS A 173 -21.29 -0.50 19.53
CA LYS A 173 -22.16 -0.18 20.67
C LYS A 173 -23.64 -0.30 20.29
N ASN A 174 -24.01 0.21 19.11
CA ASN A 174 -25.39 0.32 18.65
C ASN A 174 -25.54 -0.24 17.22
N PRO A 175 -25.63 -1.58 17.04
CA PRO A 175 -25.68 -2.20 15.71
C PRO A 175 -26.96 -1.86 14.91
N ASN A 176 -27.99 -1.32 15.58
CA ASN A 176 -29.29 -0.99 14.97
C ASN A 176 -29.36 0.46 14.44
N VAL A 177 -28.34 1.29 14.64
CA VAL A 177 -28.34 2.70 14.22
C VAL A 177 -27.29 2.92 13.12
N TYR A 178 -27.74 3.25 11.91
CA TYR A 178 -26.86 3.57 10.79
C TYR A 178 -26.65 5.09 10.69
N LYS A 179 -25.37 5.50 10.59
CA LYS A 179 -24.93 6.90 10.69
C LYS A 179 -25.53 7.82 9.61
N LYS A 180 -26.56 8.56 9.99
CA LYS A 180 -26.94 9.89 9.48
C LYS A 180 -27.61 10.62 10.64
N ILE A 181 -27.00 11.71 11.09
CA ILE A 181 -27.48 12.51 12.21
C ILE A 181 -27.60 13.93 11.68
N THR A 182 -28.78 14.52 11.87
CA THR A 182 -29.14 15.24 13.10
C THR A 182 -30.58 14.91 13.60
N ILE A 183 -31.09 15.45 14.73
CA ILE A 183 -32.29 14.95 15.48
C ILE A 183 -33.71 15.47 15.06
N GLY A 184 -34.55 14.65 14.40
CA GLY A 184 -35.98 14.95 14.08
C GLY A 184 -36.64 13.78 13.33
N ILE A 185 -37.75 13.22 13.82
CA ILE A 185 -38.04 11.77 13.68
C ILE A 185 -39.31 11.49 12.87
N HIS A 186 -39.18 10.69 11.80
CA HIS A 186 -40.32 10.21 11.00
C HIS A 186 -40.07 8.82 10.41
N SER A 187 -41.12 8.01 10.32
CA SER A 187 -41.08 6.61 9.89
C SER A 187 -41.92 6.41 8.63
N GLY A 188 -41.37 5.68 7.65
CA GLY A 188 -42.09 5.38 6.40
C GLY A 188 -41.22 4.67 5.36
N GLU A 189 -41.72 4.64 4.13
CA GLU A 189 -41.05 3.98 3.01
C GLU A 189 -39.88 4.79 2.44
N VAL A 190 -38.75 4.13 2.20
CA VAL A 190 -37.54 4.73 1.63
C VAL A 190 -36.97 3.84 0.54
N VAL A 191 -36.68 4.45 -0.62
CA VAL A 191 -35.92 3.83 -1.70
C VAL A 191 -34.47 4.24 -1.55
N THR A 192 -33.55 3.26 -1.51
CA THR A 192 -32.11 3.53 -1.43
C THR A 192 -31.40 3.07 -2.70
N GLY A 193 -30.27 3.71 -3.00
CA GLY A 193 -29.44 3.36 -4.15
C GLY A 193 -28.02 3.90 -4.02
N VAL A 194 -27.08 3.26 -4.72
CA VAL A 194 -25.70 3.74 -4.84
C VAL A 194 -25.57 4.57 -6.11
N ILE A 195 -25.07 5.80 -5.97
CA ILE A 195 -24.87 6.73 -7.08
C ILE A 195 -23.37 6.99 -7.27
N GLY A 196 -22.92 6.93 -8.53
CA GLY A 196 -21.55 7.22 -8.95
C GLY A 196 -20.66 5.98 -9.06
N HIS A 197 -19.91 5.87 -10.15
CA HIS A 197 -19.05 4.71 -10.43
C HIS A 197 -17.68 4.79 -9.75
N ARG A 198 -17.02 5.96 -9.76
CA ARG A 198 -15.69 6.16 -9.14
C ARG A 198 -15.74 6.58 -7.66
N MET A 199 -16.86 7.17 -7.22
CA MET A 199 -17.10 7.60 -5.84
C MET A 199 -18.54 7.22 -5.46
N PRO A 200 -18.79 5.97 -5.06
CA PRO A 200 -20.13 5.49 -4.73
C PRO A 200 -20.67 6.19 -3.49
N ARG A 201 -21.85 6.83 -3.61
CA ARG A 201 -22.57 7.46 -2.51
C ARG A 201 -23.88 6.72 -2.26
N TYR A 202 -24.14 6.31 -1.02
CA TYR A 202 -25.41 5.69 -0.64
C TYR A 202 -26.46 6.78 -0.37
N CYS A 203 -27.41 6.90 -1.29
CA CYS A 203 -28.44 7.90 -1.28
C CYS A 203 -29.78 7.29 -0.86
N LEU A 204 -30.59 8.07 -0.15
CA LEU A 204 -31.93 7.73 0.30
C LEU A 204 -32.91 8.69 -0.40
N PHE A 205 -33.99 8.15 -0.92
CA PHE A 205 -35.02 8.83 -1.70
C PHE A 205 -36.40 8.40 -1.22
N GLY A 206 -37.39 9.28 -1.38
CA GLY A 206 -38.78 9.01 -1.02
C GLY A 206 -39.42 10.20 -0.31
N ASN A 207 -40.75 10.17 -0.19
CA ASN A 207 -41.49 11.23 0.49
C ASN A 207 -41.10 11.34 1.96
N THR A 208 -40.84 10.21 2.62
CA THR A 208 -40.37 10.11 4.00
C THR A 208 -39.14 10.99 4.26
N VAL A 209 -38.14 11.03 3.37
CA VAL A 209 -36.95 11.91 3.52
C VAL A 209 -37.35 13.39 3.56
N ASN A 210 -38.25 13.81 2.69
CA ASN A 210 -38.72 15.19 2.61
C ASN A 210 -39.62 15.56 3.80
N LEU A 211 -40.46 14.63 4.25
CA LEU A 211 -41.31 14.79 5.43
C LEU A 211 -40.46 14.93 6.70
N THR A 212 -39.42 14.11 6.90
CA THR A 212 -38.51 14.24 8.05
C THR A 212 -37.81 15.60 8.07
N SER A 213 -37.32 16.08 6.92
CA SER A 213 -36.70 17.41 6.81
C SER A 213 -37.69 18.56 7.05
N ARG A 214 -38.98 18.37 6.73
CA ARG A 214 -40.04 19.33 7.11
C ARG A 214 -40.35 19.28 8.61
N THR A 215 -40.47 18.10 9.20
CA THR A 215 -40.70 17.91 10.65
C THR A 215 -39.58 18.54 11.49
N GLU A 216 -38.35 18.52 10.97
CA GLU A 216 -37.20 19.25 11.53
C GLU A 216 -37.40 20.77 11.45
N THR A 217 -37.51 21.31 10.23
CA THR A 217 -37.53 22.76 9.98
C THR A 217 -38.75 23.47 10.56
N THR A 218 -39.89 22.78 10.69
CA THR A 218 -41.10 23.29 11.35
C THR A 218 -41.21 22.88 12.83
N GLY A 219 -40.17 22.26 13.39
CA GLY A 219 -40.13 21.77 14.77
C GLY A 219 -40.06 22.87 15.83
N GLN A 220 -40.15 22.47 17.10
CA GLN A 220 -39.90 23.38 18.22
C GLN A 220 -38.40 23.38 18.53
N LEU A 221 -37.77 24.56 18.38
CA LEU A 221 -36.34 24.73 18.62
C LEU A 221 -35.94 24.20 20.01
N GLY A 222 -34.89 23.37 20.05
CA GLY A 222 -34.38 22.77 21.28
C GLY A 222 -35.16 21.58 21.84
N LYS A 223 -36.13 21.03 21.08
CA LYS A 223 -36.86 19.80 21.44
C LYS A 223 -36.69 18.70 20.39
N ILE A 224 -36.99 17.46 20.78
CA ILE A 224 -37.08 16.33 19.85
C ILE A 224 -38.49 16.35 19.24
N ASN A 225 -38.57 16.64 17.95
CA ASN A 225 -39.82 16.57 17.19
C ASN A 225 -40.00 15.17 16.58
N VAL A 226 -41.19 14.60 16.78
CA VAL A 226 -41.59 13.28 16.29
C VAL A 226 -42.86 13.45 15.46
N SER A 227 -42.88 12.92 14.23
CA SER A 227 -44.08 12.87 13.39
C SER A 227 -45.08 11.84 13.92
N GLU A 228 -46.36 12.00 13.59
CA GLU A 228 -47.41 11.05 14.01
C GLU A 228 -47.12 9.59 13.56
N ASP A 229 -46.59 9.40 12.34
CA ASP A 229 -46.23 8.07 11.80
C ASP A 229 -45.08 7.36 12.53
N ALA A 230 -44.31 8.10 13.35
CA ALA A 230 -43.25 7.55 14.20
C ALA A 230 -43.66 7.48 15.69
N TYR A 231 -44.85 7.97 16.03
CA TYR A 231 -45.40 7.96 17.38
C TYR A 231 -46.43 6.84 17.59
N ARG A 232 -47.13 6.45 16.52
CA ARG A 232 -48.07 5.32 16.47
C ARG A 232 -47.37 3.96 16.46
#